data_AF-A0A291JLR6-F1
#
_entry.id   AF-A0A291JLR6-F1
#
_cell.length_a   1.000
_cell.length_b   1.000
_cell.length_c   1.000
_cell.angle_alpha   90.00
_cell.angle_beta   90.00
_cell.angle_gamma   90.00
#
_symmetry.space_group_name_H-M   'P 1'
#
loop_
_entity.id
_entity.type
_entity.pdbx_description
1 polymer ?
#
loop_
_entity_poly.entity_id
_entity_poly.type
_entity_poly.pdbx_seq_one_letter_code
_entity_poly.pdbx_strand_id
1 'polypeptide(L)'
;MRNYNWEYFKAQINQKLSEPETKEIYNQRKMDVEPVFGFMKAILGFTRMSVRGINKVKRELGFVLMALNIRKVVAQRANYNQNNNEKGNFYIISIEIAFSLVQELYVPASNFSFKRRY
;
A
#
# COMPACT_ATOMS: atom_id res chain seq x y z
N MET A 1 -8.54 -13.39 -46.07
CA MET A 1 -7.25 -12.80 -46.53
C MET A 1 -6.35 -12.56 -45.31
N ARG A 2 -5.08 -12.98 -45.36
CA ARG A 2 -4.10 -12.71 -44.29
C ARG A 2 -3.59 -11.27 -44.43
N ASN A 3 -3.57 -10.50 -43.35
CA ASN A 3 -3.06 -9.13 -43.37
C ASN A 3 -1.54 -9.13 -43.13
N TYR A 4 -0.77 -8.94 -44.21
CA TYR A 4 0.70 -9.00 -44.16
C TYR A 4 1.34 -7.86 -43.35
N ASN A 5 0.72 -6.68 -43.32
CA ASN A 5 1.22 -5.56 -42.50
C ASN A 5 1.10 -5.88 -41.01
N TRP A 6 0.01 -6.53 -40.60
CA TRP A 6 -0.18 -6.94 -39.21
C TRP A 6 0.88 -7.96 -38.76
N GLU A 7 1.12 -8.99 -39.58
CA GLU A 7 2.14 -10.01 -39.29
C GLU A 7 3.54 -9.39 -39.19
N TYR A 8 3.87 -8.44 -40.06
CA TYR A 8 5.14 -7.71 -40.02
C TYR A 8 5.36 -6.98 -38.69
N PHE A 9 4.38 -6.19 -38.23
CA PHE A 9 4.50 -5.47 -36.95
C PHE A 9 4.50 -6.40 -35.75
N LYS A 10 3.71 -7.47 -35.79
CA LYS A 10 3.67 -8.49 -34.74
C LYS A 10 5.01 -9.19 -34.59
N ALA A 11 5.65 -9.57 -35.70
CA ALA A 11 6.99 -10.16 -35.69
C ALA A 11 8.03 -9.18 -35.11
N GLN A 12 7.97 -7.91 -35.49
CA GLN A 12 8.86 -6.87 -34.94
C GLN A 12 8.70 -6.69 -33.42
N ILE A 13 7.46 -6.66 -32.91
CA ILE A 13 7.19 -6.54 -31.47
C ILE A 13 7.68 -7.79 -30.74
N ASN A 14 7.40 -8.98 -31.26
CA ASN A 14 7.84 -10.24 -30.65
C ASN A 14 9.37 -10.32 -30.58
N GLN A 15 10.07 -9.89 -31.63
CA GLN A 15 11.53 -9.82 -31.63
C GLN A 15 12.04 -8.91 -30.51
N LYS A 16 11.48 -7.70 -30.39
CA LYS A 16 11.83 -6.74 -29.32
C LYS A 16 11.51 -7.29 -27.92
N LEU A 17 10.37 -7.98 -27.74
CA LEU A 17 9.99 -8.57 -26.45
C LEU A 17 10.81 -9.82 -26.09
N SER A 18 11.48 -10.43 -27.06
CA SER A 18 12.33 -11.61 -26.84
C SER A 18 13.74 -11.25 -26.38
N GLU A 19 14.21 -10.04 -26.71
CA GLU A 19 15.49 -9.52 -26.27
C GLU A 19 15.50 -9.29 -24.75
N PRO A 20 16.51 -9.76 -24.00
CA PRO A 20 16.49 -9.74 -22.54
C PRO A 20 16.44 -8.32 -21.96
N GLU A 21 17.17 -7.36 -22.55
CA GLU A 21 17.19 -5.96 -22.09
C GLU A 21 15.82 -5.30 -22.24
N THR A 22 15.21 -5.41 -23.43
CA THR A 22 13.91 -4.83 -23.74
C THR A 22 12.78 -5.51 -22.95
N LYS A 23 12.89 -6.82 -22.71
CA LYS A 23 11.95 -7.59 -21.89
C LYS A 23 11.94 -7.09 -20.44
N GLU A 24 13.09 -6.81 -19.87
CA GLU A 24 13.19 -6.29 -18.51
C GLU A 24 12.54 -4.91 -18.36
N ILE A 25 12.83 -4.00 -19.31
CA ILE A 25 12.19 -2.67 -19.37
C ILE A 25 10.66 -2.82 -19.49
N TYR A 26 10.19 -3.75 -20.30
CA TYR A 26 8.76 -4.00 -20.47
C TYR A 26 8.12 -4.55 -19.18
N ASN A 27 8.78 -5.46 -18.47
CA ASN A 27 8.32 -5.98 -17.18
C ASN A 27 8.21 -4.85 -16.13
N GLN A 28 9.22 -3.97 -16.06
CA GLN A 28 9.18 -2.83 -15.16
C GLN A 28 7.99 -1.90 -15.45
N ARG A 29 7.69 -1.64 -16.73
CA ARG A 29 6.54 -0.81 -17.13
C ARG A 29 5.19 -1.43 -16.76
N LYS A 30 5.05 -2.75 -16.81
CA LYS A 30 3.84 -3.44 -16.34
C LYS A 30 3.60 -3.22 -14.84
N MET A 31 4.66 -3.11 -14.06
CA MET A 31 4.57 -2.86 -12.62
C MET A 31 4.36 -1.38 -12.29
N ASP A 32 4.98 -0.48 -13.05
CA ASP A 32 4.97 0.95 -12.69
C ASP A 32 3.88 1.74 -13.40
N VAL A 33 3.83 1.62 -14.73
CA VAL A 33 3.06 2.51 -15.59
C VAL A 33 1.60 2.04 -15.68
N GLU A 34 1.41 0.72 -15.86
CA GLU A 34 0.08 0.13 -16.02
C GLU A 34 -0.83 0.34 -14.80
N PRO A 35 -0.36 0.17 -13.54
CA PRO A 35 -1.20 0.39 -12.38
C PRO A 35 -1.56 1.86 -12.19
N VAL A 36 -0.67 2.79 -12.53
CA VAL A 36 -0.98 4.24 -12.48
C VAL A 36 -2.12 4.56 -13.42
N PHE A 37 -2.09 4.08 -14.67
CA PHE A 37 -3.19 4.28 -15.61
C PHE A 37 -4.49 3.58 -15.17
N GLY A 38 -4.38 2.38 -14.59
CA GLY A 38 -5.53 1.70 -13.99
C GLY A 38 -6.17 2.53 -12.88
N PHE A 39 -5.37 3.08 -11.96
CA PHE A 39 -5.85 3.95 -10.88
C PHE A 39 -6.43 5.26 -11.40
N MET A 40 -5.82 5.90 -12.39
CA MET A 40 -6.36 7.11 -13.01
C MET A 40 -7.80 6.86 -13.51
N LYS A 41 -8.02 5.74 -14.18
CA LYS A 41 -9.34 5.38 -14.72
C LYS A 41 -10.33 4.97 -13.63
N ALA A 42 -9.94 4.03 -12.78
CA ALA A 42 -10.85 3.41 -11.81
C ALA A 42 -11.20 4.35 -10.65
N ILE A 43 -10.26 5.20 -10.21
CA ILE A 43 -10.41 5.99 -8.99
C ILE A 43 -10.75 7.45 -9.31
N LEU A 44 -10.09 8.03 -10.30
CA LEU A 44 -10.31 9.43 -10.66
C LEU A 44 -11.32 9.58 -11.80
N GLY A 45 -11.82 8.47 -12.39
CA GLY A 45 -12.68 8.50 -13.56
C GLY A 45 -12.00 9.11 -14.79
N PHE A 46 -10.66 9.23 -14.78
CA PHE A 46 -9.90 9.96 -15.79
C PHE A 46 -9.69 9.08 -17.02
N THR A 47 -10.64 9.13 -17.95
CA THR A 47 -10.63 8.33 -19.18
C THR A 47 -10.16 9.10 -20.40
N ARG A 48 -10.26 10.44 -20.38
CA ARG A 48 -9.86 11.33 -21.46
C ARG A 48 -9.29 12.64 -20.92
N MET A 49 -8.41 13.25 -21.71
CA MET A 49 -7.98 14.63 -21.48
C MET A 49 -9.16 15.58 -21.71
N SER A 50 -9.33 16.55 -20.82
CA SER A 50 -10.30 17.64 -20.96
C SER A 50 -9.77 18.73 -21.90
N VAL A 51 -8.44 18.91 -21.97
CA VAL A 51 -7.81 19.98 -22.76
C VAL A 51 -7.07 19.47 -24.00
N ARG A 52 -6.97 20.35 -25.01
CA ARG A 52 -6.19 20.11 -26.23
C ARG A 52 -4.91 20.96 -26.24
N GLY A 53 -3.84 20.41 -26.83
CA GLY A 53 -2.53 21.06 -26.94
C GLY A 53 -1.54 20.55 -25.89
N ILE A 54 -0.31 20.25 -26.33
CA ILE A 54 0.72 19.53 -25.56
C ILE A 54 0.98 20.16 -24.19
N ASN A 55 1.14 21.48 -24.13
CA ASN A 55 1.43 22.17 -22.87
C ASN A 55 0.27 22.09 -21.87
N LYS A 56 -0.98 22.10 -22.35
CA LYS A 56 -2.16 22.00 -21.48
C LYS A 56 -2.33 20.56 -20.98
N VAL A 57 -2.16 19.58 -21.86
CA VAL A 57 -2.22 18.14 -21.52
C VAL A 57 -1.16 17.77 -20.48
N LYS A 58 0.07 18.28 -20.60
CA LYS A 58 1.12 18.07 -19.60
C LYS A 58 0.71 18.57 -18.21
N ARG A 59 0.06 19.74 -18.13
CA ARG A 59 -0.43 20.29 -16.86
C ARG A 59 -1.57 19.47 -16.28
N GLU A 60 -2.54 19.08 -17.11
CA GLU A 60 -3.65 18.22 -16.70
C GLU A 60 -3.15 16.89 -16.12
N LEU A 61 -2.22 16.23 -16.81
CA LEU A 61 -1.57 15.01 -16.31
C LEU A 61 -0.84 15.27 -14.98
N GLY A 62 -0.15 16.39 -14.85
CA GLY A 62 0.51 16.78 -13.59
C GLY A 62 -0.46 16.83 -12.41
N PHE A 63 -1.64 17.42 -12.59
CA PHE A 63 -2.67 17.46 -11.55
C PHE A 63 -3.20 16.07 -11.19
N VAL A 64 -3.47 15.23 -12.20
CA VAL A 64 -3.97 13.87 -11.99
C VAL A 64 -2.96 13.03 -11.21
N LEU A 65 -1.68 13.10 -11.58
CA LEU A 65 -0.60 12.40 -10.88
C LEU A 65 -0.42 12.93 -9.45
N MET A 66 -0.56 14.24 -9.24
CA MET A 66 -0.49 14.84 -7.90
C MET A 66 -1.63 14.35 -6.99
N ALA A 67 -2.85 14.26 -7.52
CA ALA A 67 -3.99 13.70 -6.79
C ALA A 67 -3.75 12.24 -6.39
N LEU A 68 -3.18 11.43 -7.30
CA LEU A 68 -2.81 10.04 -6.99
C LEU A 68 -1.72 9.95 -5.92
N ASN A 69 -0.72 10.82 -5.98
CA ASN A 69 0.37 10.85 -4.99
C ASN A 69 -0.14 11.25 -3.60
N ILE A 70 -1.01 12.26 -3.49
CA ILE A 70 -1.65 12.64 -2.22
C ILE A 70 -2.41 11.45 -1.64
N ARG A 71 -3.20 10.74 -2.45
CA ARG A 71 -3.93 9.54 -2.01
C ARG A 71 -2.99 8.45 -1.49
N LYS A 72 -1.86 8.22 -2.16
CA LYS A 72 -0.83 7.27 -1.69
C LYS A 72 -0.27 7.68 -0.32
N VAL A 73 0.08 8.95 -0.14
CA VAL A 73 0.61 9.47 1.14
C VAL A 73 -0.40 9.30 2.27
N VAL A 74 -1.67 9.63 2.02
CA VAL A 74 -2.74 9.48 3.02
C VAL A 74 -2.93 8.01 3.42
N ALA A 75 -2.96 7.09 2.45
CA ALA A 75 -3.07 5.66 2.73
C ALA A 75 -1.87 5.12 3.53
N GLN A 76 -0.64 5.53 3.18
CA GLN A 76 0.57 5.16 3.93
C GLN A 76 0.52 5.67 5.38
N ARG A 77 0.07 6.91 5.58
CA ARG A 77 -0.08 7.49 6.91
C ARG A 77 -1.13 6.75 7.74
N ALA A 78 -2.26 6.36 7.14
CA ALA A 78 -3.30 5.58 7.80
C ALA A 78 -2.77 4.22 8.26
N ASN A 79 -2.06 3.50 7.39
CA ASN A 79 -1.45 2.20 7.71
C ASN A 79 -0.41 2.32 8.84
N TYR A 80 0.43 3.36 8.79
CA TYR A 80 1.41 3.61 9.86
C TYR A 80 0.73 3.85 11.21
N ASN A 81 -0.33 4.66 11.23
CA ASN A 81 -1.10 4.93 12.45
C ASN A 81 -1.80 3.66 12.97
N GLN A 82 -2.38 2.83 12.09
CA GLN A 82 -2.98 1.55 12.48
C GLN A 82 -1.95 0.63 13.13
N ASN A 83 -0.78 0.45 12.51
CA ASN A 83 0.30 -0.39 13.05
C ASN A 83 0.79 0.10 14.43
N ASN A 84 0.84 1.42 14.64
CA ASN A 84 1.24 1.97 15.93
C ASN A 84 0.16 1.76 17.01
N ASN A 85 -1.11 1.87 16.64
CA ASN A 85 -2.22 1.59 17.55
C ASN A 85 -2.28 0.11 17.93
N GLU A 86 -2.04 -0.80 16.99
CA GLU A 86 -1.94 -2.24 17.26
C GLU A 86 -0.78 -2.56 18.21
N LYS A 87 0.38 -1.93 18.01
CA LYS A 87 1.52 -2.04 18.95
C LYS A 87 1.16 -1.49 20.32
N GLY A 88 0.54 -0.31 20.40
CA GLY A 88 0.07 0.29 21.64
C GLY A 88 -0.90 -0.62 22.39
N ASN A 89 -1.87 -1.20 21.68
CA ASN A 89 -2.81 -2.17 22.24
C ASN A 89 -2.11 -3.43 22.76
N PHE A 90 -1.10 -3.94 22.05
CA PHE A 90 -0.31 -5.07 22.54
C PHE A 90 0.39 -4.76 23.87
N TYR A 91 0.99 -3.56 24.01
CA TYR A 91 1.61 -3.15 25.27
C TYR A 91 0.59 -3.00 26.39
N ILE A 92 -0.57 -2.40 26.13
CA ILE A 92 -1.67 -2.26 27.11
C ILE A 92 -2.11 -3.64 27.61
N ILE A 93 -2.41 -4.58 26.69
CA ILE A 93 -2.79 -5.96 27.02
C ILE A 93 -1.69 -6.65 27.85
N SER A 94 -0.42 -6.45 27.50
CA SER A 94 0.69 -7.05 28.24
C SER A 94 0.80 -6.53 29.68
N ILE A 95 0.52 -5.23 29.90
CA ILE A 95 0.50 -4.61 31.22
C ILE A 95 -0.71 -5.11 32.03
N GLU A 96 -1.89 -5.22 31.41
CA GLU A 96 -3.11 -5.74 32.06
C GLU A 96 -2.94 -7.19 32.52
N ILE A 97 -2.32 -8.03 31.70
CA ILE A 97 -1.99 -9.41 32.05
C ILE A 97 -0.99 -9.44 33.22
N ALA A 98 0.09 -8.65 33.14
CA ALA A 98 1.08 -8.57 34.22
C ALA A 98 0.46 -8.09 35.54
N PHE A 99 -0.42 -7.09 35.50
CA PHE A 99 -1.14 -6.59 36.67
C PHE A 99 -2.03 -7.68 37.28
N SER A 100 -2.77 -8.42 36.46
CA SER A 100 -3.64 -9.52 36.91
C SER A 100 -2.84 -10.62 37.62
N LEU A 101 -1.69 -11.01 37.07
CA LEU A 101 -0.80 -12.01 37.68
C LEU A 101 -0.23 -11.52 39.03
N VAL A 102 0.11 -10.22 39.15
CA VAL A 102 0.58 -9.63 40.41
C VAL A 102 -0.51 -9.64 41.48
N GLN A 103 -1.77 -9.36 41.10
CA GLN A 103 -2.90 -9.43 42.04
C GLN A 103 -3.14 -10.87 42.53
N GLU A 104 -3.04 -11.88 41.66
CA GLU A 104 -3.18 -13.29 42.07
C GLU A 104 -2.09 -13.76 43.03
N LEU A 105 -0.87 -13.25 42.88
CA LEU A 105 0.26 -13.57 43.76
C LEU A 105 0.29 -12.73 45.05
N TYR A 106 -0.52 -11.67 45.14
CA TYR A 106 -0.57 -10.78 46.29
C TYR A 106 -1.44 -11.36 47.41
N VAL A 107 -0.80 -11.90 48.46
CA VAL A 107 -1.49 -12.30 49.70
C VAL A 107 -1.48 -11.13 50.69
N PRO A 108 -2.63 -10.57 51.07
CA PRO A 108 -2.68 -9.43 51.97
C PRO A 108 -2.20 -9.83 53.38
N ALA A 109 -1.31 -9.00 53.95
CA ALA A 109 -0.67 -9.21 55.25
C ALA A 109 -1.66 -9.40 56.43
N SER A 110 -2.92 -8.99 56.26
CA SER A 110 -4.00 -9.21 57.24
C SER A 110 -4.32 -10.69 57.48
N ASN A 111 -4.03 -11.59 56.53
CA ASN A 111 -4.22 -13.04 56.70
C ASN A 111 -3.12 -13.71 57.54
N PHE A 112 -2.03 -13.00 57.86
CA PHE A 112 -0.89 -13.54 58.61
C PHE A 112 -0.98 -13.30 60.12
N SER A 113 -1.99 -12.56 60.61
CA SER A 113 -2.09 -12.19 62.03
C SER A 113 -2.96 -13.12 62.90
N PHE A 114 -3.59 -14.16 62.34
CA PHE A 114 -4.48 -15.06 63.09
C PHE A 114 -3.89 -16.44 63.40
N LYS A 115 -2.61 -16.52 63.79
CA LYS A 115 -2.05 -17.76 64.35
C LYS A 115 -0.90 -17.58 65.35
N ARG A 116 -0.92 -16.49 66.12
CA ARG A 116 -0.10 -16.35 67.34
C ARG A 116 -0.95 -15.83 68.50
N ARG A 117 -1.64 -16.74 69.19
CA ARG A 117 -1.98 -16.64 70.63
C ARG A 117 -2.67 -17.93 71.10
N TYR A 118 -2.03 -18.55 72.11
CA TYR A 118 -2.39 -19.71 72.93
C TYR A 118 -2.34 -21.08 72.26
#